data_AF-L9VZS0-F1
#
_entry.id   AF-L9VZS0-F1
#
_cell.length_a   1.000
_cell.length_b   1.000
_cell.length_c   1.000
_cell.angle_alpha   90.00
_cell.angle_beta   90.00
_cell.angle_gamma   90.00
#
_symmetry.space_group_name_H-M   'P 1'
#
loop_
_entity.id
_entity.type
_entity.pdbx_description
1 polymer ?
#
loop_
_entity_poly.entity_id
_entity_poly.type
_entity_poly.pdbx_seq_one_letter_code
_entity_poly.pdbx_strand_id
1 'polypeptide(L)' 'MALNKLRQLDQDSVGITLPKDDVRLEGLLDEDGRLEGEHHVHIRHVGEGEWSLELVESLH' A
#
# COMPACT_ATOMS: atom_id res chain seq x y z
N MET A 1 15.51 -1.69 -1.52
CA MET A 1 14.62 -0.59 -1.96
C MET A 1 14.22 -0.86 -3.40
N ALA A 2 12.94 -1.12 -3.63
CA ALA A 2 12.40 -1.22 -4.98
C ALA A 2 11.93 0.17 -5.43
N LEU A 3 12.32 0.61 -6.63
CA LEU A 3 11.77 1.82 -7.24
C LEU A 3 10.41 1.45 -7.86
N ASN A 4 9.32 1.86 -7.23
CA ASN A 4 7.97 1.65 -7.76
C ASN A 4 7.50 2.86 -8.56
N LYS A 5 6.79 2.60 -9.65
CA LYS A 5 6.27 3.63 -10.53
C LYS A 5 4.93 4.14 -9.99
N LEU A 6 4.76 5.47 -9.91
CA LEU A 6 3.45 6.10 -9.75
C LEU A 6 2.61 5.88 -11.01
N ARG A 7 1.35 5.49 -10.83
CA ARG A 7 0.40 5.23 -11.93
C ARG A 7 -0.86 6.05 -11.73
N GLN A 8 -1.35 6.64 -12.81
CA GLN A 8 -2.71 7.19 -12.84
C GLN A 8 -3.70 6.04 -12.68
N LEU A 9 -4.64 6.14 -11.74
CA LEU A 9 -5.70 5.15 -11.55
C LEU A 9 -7.02 5.66 -12.13
N ASP A 10 -7.36 6.91 -11.85
CA ASP A 10 -8.54 7.60 -12.38
C ASP A 10 -8.23 9.10 -12.57
N GLN A 11 -9.26 9.95 -12.73
CA GLN A 11 -9.10 11.38 -12.95
C GLN A 11 -8.48 12.12 -11.75
N ASP A 12 -8.74 11.65 -10.53
CA ASP A 12 -8.44 12.35 -9.29
C ASP A 12 -7.42 11.60 -8.42
N SER A 13 -7.04 10.38 -8.80
CA SER A 13 -6.17 9.53 -8.00
C SER A 13 -4.97 8.94 -8.77
N VAL A 14 -3.86 8.82 -8.02
CA VAL A 14 -2.65 8.10 -8.42
C VAL A 14 -2.34 7.03 -7.37
N GLY A 15 -1.72 5.94 -7.81
CA GLY A 15 -1.34 4.83 -6.95
C GLY A 15 0.11 4.42 -7.15
N ILE A 16 0.65 3.75 -6.12
CA ILE A 16 1.89 2.98 -6.19
C ILE A 16 1.56 1.50 -6.10
N THR A 17 2.43 0.67 -6.67
CA THR A 17 2.35 -0.79 -6.45
C THR A 17 3.19 -1.14 -5.24
N LEU A 18 2.61 -1.85 -4.26
CA LEU A 18 3.35 -2.45 -3.16
C LEU A 18 3.90 -3.81 -3.61
N PRO A 19 5.21 -4.08 -3.44
CA PRO A 19 5.79 -5.39 -3.73
C PRO A 19 5.14 -6.48 -2.87
N LYS A 20 4.78 -7.62 -3.47
CA LYS A 20 4.17 -8.73 -2.72
C LYS A 20 5.06 -9.27 -1.59
N ASP A 21 6.38 -9.21 -1.74
CA ASP A 21 7.29 -9.67 -0.70
C ASP A 21 7.21 -8.80 0.56
N ASP A 22 7.05 -7.48 0.41
CA ASP A 22 6.85 -6.56 1.54
C ASP A 22 5.50 -6.81 2.20
N VAL A 23 4.44 -6.98 1.39
CA VAL A 23 3.07 -7.25 1.88
C VAL A 23 2.96 -8.61 2.57
N ARG A 24 3.74 -9.61 2.14
CA ARG A 24 3.77 -10.95 2.76
C ARG A 24 4.29 -10.90 4.19
N LEU A 25 5.25 -10.02 4.50
CA LEU A 25 5.79 -9.86 5.85
C LEU A 25 4.71 -9.42 6.85
N GLU A 26 3.74 -8.66 6.38
CA GLU A 26 2.62 -8.15 7.17
C GLU A 26 1.44 -9.16 7.28
N GLY A 27 1.57 -10.36 6.69
CA GLY A 27 0.54 -11.41 6.79
C GLY A 27 -0.76 -11.09 6.04
N LEU A 28 -0.74 -10.14 5.10
CA LEU A 28 -1.94 -9.69 4.38
C LEU A 28 -2.29 -10.56 3.16
N LEU A 29 -1.40 -11.49 2.80
CA LEU A 29 -1.58 -12.37 1.66
C LEU A 29 -1.92 -13.80 2.11
N ASP A 30 -2.81 -14.45 1.37
CA ASP A 30 -3.09 -15.89 1.49
C ASP A 30 -1.92 -16.76 0.98
N GLU A 31 -2.09 -18.08 1.06
CA GLU A 31 -1.11 -19.08 0.59
C GLU A 31 -0.81 -18.98 -0.92
N ASP A 32 -1.76 -18.46 -1.70
CA ASP A 32 -1.63 -18.21 -3.14
C ASP A 32 -1.03 -16.81 -3.46
N GLY A 33 -0.70 -16.04 -2.42
CA GLY A 33 -0.15 -14.69 -2.53
C GLY A 33 -1.18 -13.66 -3.01
N ARG A 34 -2.47 -13.86 -2.74
CA ARG A 34 -3.56 -12.92 -3.02
C ARG A 34 -3.91 -12.16 -1.75
N LEU A 35 -4.28 -10.89 -1.92
CA LEU A 35 -4.78 -10.10 -0.81
C LEU A 35 -6.14 -10.66 -0.39
N GLU A 36 -6.29 -11.03 0.88
CA GLU A 36 -7.53 -11.57 1.44
C GLU A 36 -8.11 -10.60 2.47
N GLY A 37 -9.41 -10.33 2.40
CA GLY A 37 -10.09 -9.41 3.31
C GLY A 37 -10.00 -7.93 2.91
N GLU A 38 -10.48 -7.05 3.79
CA GLU A 38 -10.43 -5.60 3.61
C GLU A 38 -9.31 -5.01 4.47
N HIS A 39 -8.31 -4.44 3.80
CA HIS A 39 -7.17 -3.79 4.43
C HIS A 39 -7.17 -2.31 4.08
N HIS A 40 -6.91 -1.48 5.07
CA HIS A 40 -6.86 -0.04 4.91
C HIS A 40 -5.45 0.44 5.25
N VAL A 41 -4.95 1.39 4.47
CA VAL A 41 -3.64 2.02 4.70
C VAL A 41 -3.84 3.51 4.82
N HIS A 42 -3.32 4.11 5.88
CA HIS A 42 -3.23 5.54 6.01
C HIS A 42 -1.99 6.04 5.28
N ILE A 43 -2.16 6.96 4.33
CA ILE A 43 -1.07 7.58 3.57
C ILE A 43 -0.96 9.04 4.02
N ARG A 44 0.21 9.42 4.51
CA ARG A 44 0.48 10.81 4.95
C ARG A 44 1.73 11.34 4.24
N HIS A 45 1.62 12.52 3.67
CA HIS A 45 2.79 13.27 3.18
C HIS A 45 3.58 13.81 4.38
N VAL A 46 4.87 13.50 4.44
CA VAL A 46 5.75 13.88 5.56
C VAL A 46 6.77 14.97 5.18
N GLY A 47 6.83 15.38 3.91
CA GLY A 47 7.71 16.45 3.42
C GLY A 47 8.67 15.96 2.33
N GLU A 48 9.28 16.89 1.58
CA GLU A 48 10.35 16.59 0.61
C GLU A 48 10.03 15.52 -0.47
N GLY A 49 8.76 15.28 -0.77
CA GLY A 49 8.36 14.20 -1.68
C GLY A 49 8.41 12.82 -1.02
N GLU A 50 8.30 12.77 0.30
CA GLU A 50 8.20 11.56 1.09
C GLU A 50 6.79 11.37 1.65
N TRP A 51 6.38 10.10 1.70
CA TRP A 51 5.12 9.67 2.27
C TRP A 51 5.36 8.52 3.24
N SER A 52 4.66 8.55 4.38
CA SER A 52 4.54 7.42 5.29
C SER A 52 3.28 6.63 4.97
N LEU A 53 3.40 5.31 4.98
CA LEU A 53 2.28 4.37 4.84
C LEU A 53 2.17 3.55 6.12
N GLU A 54 0.94 3.41 6.64
CA GLU A 54 0.66 2.67 7.87
C GLU A 54 -0.59 1.81 7.67
N LEU A 55 -0.48 0.50 7.91
CA LEU A 55 -1.62 -0.41 7.92
C LEU A 55 -2.50 -0.11 9.13
N VAL A 56 -3.81 -0.01 8.95
CA VAL A 56 -4.77 0.24 10.03
C VAL A 56 -5.72 -0.95 10.19
N GLU A 57 -5.89 -1.40 11.44
CA GLU A 57 -6.67 -2.60 11.76
C GLU A 57 -8.20 -2.36 11.75
N SER A 58 -8.65 -1.10 11.77
CA SER A 58 -10.07 -0.73 11.65
C SER A 58 -10.26 0.77 11.47
N LEU A 59 -11.10 1.18 10.52
CA LEU A 59 -11.65 2.54 10.46
C LEU A 59 -12.69 2.69 11.59
N HIS A 60 -12.34 3.37 12.68
CA HIS A 60 -13.30 3.78 13.70
C HIS A 60 -13.93 5.13 13.37
#